data_AF-A0A520IE29-F1
#
_entry.id   AF-A0A520IE29-F1
#
_cell.length_a   1.000
_cell.length_b   1.000
_cell.length_c   1.000
_cell.angle_alpha   90.00
_cell.angle_beta   90.00
_cell.angle_gamma   90.00
#
_symmetry.space_group_name_H-M   'P 1'
#
loop_
_entity.id
_entity.type
_entity.pdbx_description
1 polymer ?
#
loop_
_entity_poly.entity_id
_entity_poly.type
_entity_poly.pdbx_seq_one_letter_code
_entity_poly.pdbx_strand_id
1 'polypeptide(L)'
;MDILPVIMVALGGCTVLGLLVFAFAGPSTGRAQTRRVASLRLRHGDGVAMPEAQMRRIAMAGDTRMDLAVGRFLPNRAELAKRLAMTGKDWTVGQYGMATAGLTLVVAFLMLVRGMPIFLALFVGLFVGIGIPHLVVGKVLKRRVAKFTQKFP
;
A
#
# COMPACT_ATOMS: atom_id res chain seq x y z
N MET A 1 22.49 -26.85 13.65
CA MET A 1 22.29 -26.29 12.29
C MET A 1 23.03 -24.98 12.26
N ASP A 2 24.07 -24.85 11.45
CA ASP A 2 24.84 -23.61 11.36
C ASP A 2 23.92 -22.49 10.87
N ILE A 3 23.82 -21.42 11.67
CA ILE A 3 22.89 -20.31 11.46
C ILE A 3 23.40 -19.36 10.37
N LEU A 4 24.72 -19.31 10.15
CA LEU A 4 25.37 -18.39 9.22
C LEU A 4 24.98 -18.63 7.74
N PRO A 5 24.98 -19.88 7.22
CA PRO A 5 24.54 -20.16 5.85
C PRO A 5 23.06 -19.86 5.63
N VAL A 6 22.22 -20.14 6.64
CA VAL A 6 20.78 -19.85 6.58
C VAL A 6 20.54 -18.34 6.47
N ILE A 7 21.27 -17.53 7.25
CA ILE A 7 21.16 -16.06 7.18
C ILE A 7 21.62 -15.52 5.82
N MET A 8 22.74 -16.01 5.25
CA MET A 8 23.20 -15.53 3.95
C MET A 8 22.20 -15.85 2.83
N VAL A 9 21.65 -17.06 2.80
CA VAL A 9 20.66 -17.46 1.78
C VAL A 9 19.36 -16.69 1.96
N ALA A 10 18.92 -16.52 3.19
CA ALA A 10 17.67 -15.82 3.51
C ALA A 10 17.76 -14.32 3.19
N LEU A 11 18.88 -13.67 3.53
CA LEU A 11 19.13 -12.26 3.23
C LEU A 11 19.32 -12.03 1.72
N GLY A 12 20.05 -12.90 1.04
CA GLY A 12 20.17 -12.91 -0.42
C GLY A 12 18.84 -13.14 -1.14
N GLY A 13 18.01 -14.04 -0.62
CA GLY A 13 16.67 -14.28 -1.14
C GLY A 13 15.76 -13.06 -0.99
N CYS A 14 15.76 -12.41 0.17
CA CYS A 14 14.98 -11.19 0.41
C CYS A 14 15.44 -10.00 -0.46
N THR A 15 16.75 -9.82 -0.66
CA THR A 15 17.27 -8.75 -1.53
C THR A 15 16.93 -9.01 -3.00
N VAL A 16 17.05 -10.25 -3.48
CA VAL A 16 16.65 -10.63 -4.85
C VAL A 16 15.14 -10.44 -5.07
N LEU A 17 14.30 -10.85 -4.10
CA LEU A 17 12.85 -10.61 -4.16
C LEU A 17 12.52 -9.11 -4.15
N GLY A 18 13.20 -8.32 -3.32
CA GLY A 18 13.05 -6.86 -3.29
C GLY A 18 13.43 -6.21 -4.63
N LEU A 19 14.54 -6.65 -5.23
CA LEU A 19 14.98 -6.19 -6.55
C LEU A 19 14.03 -6.63 -7.66
N LEU A 20 13.46 -7.84 -7.60
CA LEU A 20 12.44 -8.31 -8.56
C LEU A 20 11.19 -7.44 -8.50
N VAL A 21 10.68 -7.14 -7.30
CA VAL A 21 9.53 -6.23 -7.15
C VAL A 21 9.84 -4.85 -7.74
N PHE A 22 11.05 -4.33 -7.48
CA PHE A 22 11.47 -3.03 -8.01
C PHE A 22 11.64 -3.05 -9.54
N ALA A 23 12.16 -4.14 -10.10
CA ALA A 23 12.34 -4.33 -11.54
C ALA A 23 11.00 -4.42 -12.29
N PHE A 24 10.01 -5.15 -11.73
CA PHE A 24 8.68 -5.27 -12.30
C PHE A 24 7.76 -4.06 -11.99
N ALA A 25 8.16 -3.16 -11.11
CA ALA A 25 7.50 -1.88 -10.87
C ALA A 25 7.79 -0.83 -11.96
N GLY A 26 8.66 -1.13 -12.93
CA GLY A 26 8.99 -0.25 -14.05
C GLY A 26 7.79 0.14 -14.92
N PRO A 27 7.77 1.36 -15.48
CA PRO A 27 6.66 1.83 -16.31
C PRO A 27 6.60 1.07 -17.65
N SER A 28 5.67 0.11 -17.73
CA SER A 28 5.37 -0.65 -18.95
C SER A 28 5.02 0.29 -20.14
N THR A 29 5.79 0.20 -21.22
CA THR A 29 5.68 1.00 -22.45
C THR A 29 4.28 0.95 -23.08
N GLY A 30 3.62 -0.22 -23.06
CA GLY A 30 2.25 -0.37 -23.57
C GLY A 30 1.19 0.46 -22.85
N ARG A 31 1.36 0.71 -21.55
CA ARG A 31 0.40 1.51 -20.75
C ARG A 31 0.60 3.02 -20.95
N ALA A 32 1.79 3.46 -21.37
CA ALA A 32 2.00 4.84 -21.82
C ALA A 32 1.24 5.12 -23.12
N GLN A 33 1.21 4.15 -24.04
CA GLN A 33 0.42 4.22 -25.27
C GLN A 33 -1.08 4.24 -24.97
N THR A 34 -1.60 3.39 -24.07
CA THR A 34 -3.01 3.43 -23.66
C THR A 34 -3.41 4.76 -23.01
N ARG A 35 -2.53 5.37 -22.19
CA ARG A 35 -2.74 6.72 -21.63
C ARG A 35 -2.84 7.79 -22.72
N ARG A 36 -1.98 7.72 -23.74
CA ARG A 36 -2.01 8.64 -24.88
C ARG A 36 -3.29 8.49 -25.70
N VAL A 37 -3.68 7.25 -26.02
CA VAL A 37 -4.94 6.97 -26.73
C VAL A 37 -6.16 7.41 -25.91
N ALA A 38 -6.16 7.20 -24.59
CA ALA A 38 -7.23 7.64 -23.70
C ALA A 38 -7.33 9.17 -23.59
N SER A 39 -6.22 9.90 -23.62
CA SER A 39 -6.23 11.37 -23.66
C SER A 39 -6.70 11.92 -25.00
N LEU A 40 -6.46 11.21 -26.10
CA LEU A 40 -6.96 11.58 -27.43
C LEU A 40 -8.46 11.31 -27.56
N ARG A 41 -8.93 10.15 -27.07
CA ARG A 41 -10.37 9.81 -27.02
C ARG A 41 -11.18 10.76 -26.14
N LEU A 42 -10.60 11.33 -25.08
CA LEU A 42 -11.26 12.38 -24.28
C LEU A 42 -11.44 13.69 -25.03
N ARG A 43 -10.52 14.01 -25.94
CA ARG A 43 -10.54 15.28 -26.69
C ARG A 43 -11.43 15.20 -27.93
N HIS A 44 -11.69 14.01 -28.45
CA HIS A 44 -12.42 13.79 -29.72
C HIS A 44 -13.59 12.80 -29.58
N GLY A 45 -13.94 12.38 -28.36
CA GLY A 45 -15.04 11.47 -28.08
C GLY A 45 -16.34 12.23 -27.85
N ASP A 46 -17.39 11.78 -28.53
CA ASP A 46 -18.70 12.42 -28.64
C ASP A 46 -19.32 12.77 -27.27
N GLY A 47 -19.87 13.98 -27.18
CA GLY A 47 -20.05 14.79 -25.96
C GLY A 47 -21.15 14.38 -24.98
N VAL A 48 -21.48 13.09 -24.83
CA VAL A 48 -22.63 12.66 -24.00
C VAL A 48 -22.24 11.68 -22.87
N ALA A 49 -21.07 11.02 -22.94
CA ALA A 49 -20.58 10.11 -21.89
C ALA A 49 -19.53 10.74 -20.95
N MET A 50 -19.36 12.06 -20.99
CA MET A 50 -18.32 12.78 -20.23
C MET A 50 -18.55 12.89 -18.70
N PRO A 51 -19.78 12.97 -18.14
CA PRO A 51 -19.92 13.23 -16.71
C PRO A 51 -19.43 12.06 -15.85
N GLU A 52 -19.88 10.84 -16.15
CA GLU A 52 -19.60 9.68 -15.30
C GLU A 52 -18.16 9.18 -15.43
N ALA A 53 -17.61 9.18 -16.65
CA ALA A 53 -16.23 8.74 -16.88
C ALA A 53 -15.21 9.72 -16.29
N GLN A 54 -15.52 11.03 -16.31
CA GLN A 54 -14.68 12.06 -15.68
C GLN A 54 -14.83 12.02 -14.15
N MET A 55 -16.04 11.91 -13.61
CA MET A 55 -16.28 11.76 -12.16
C MET A 55 -15.62 10.49 -11.61
N ARG A 56 -15.74 9.36 -12.31
CA ARG A 56 -15.07 8.11 -11.96
C ARG A 56 -13.55 8.23 -12.06
N ARG A 57 -13.02 8.99 -13.02
CA ARG A 57 -11.58 9.27 -13.09
C ARG A 57 -11.11 10.18 -11.97
N ILE A 58 -11.87 11.18 -11.56
CA ILE A 58 -11.53 12.04 -10.42
C ILE A 58 -11.55 11.21 -9.12
N ALA A 59 -12.55 10.35 -8.95
CA ALA A 59 -12.63 9.43 -7.81
C ALA A 59 -11.46 8.43 -7.76
N MET A 60 -10.97 8.00 -8.93
CA MET A 60 -9.89 7.00 -9.06
C MET A 60 -8.50 7.64 -9.31
N ALA A 61 -8.39 8.97 -9.42
CA ALA A 61 -7.13 9.66 -9.72
C ALA A 61 -6.12 9.57 -8.57
N GLY A 62 -6.60 9.34 -7.34
CA GLY A 62 -5.76 9.07 -6.17
C GLY A 62 -5.38 7.58 -6.01
N ASP A 63 -5.99 6.67 -6.78
CA ASP A 63 -5.80 5.23 -6.61
C ASP A 63 -4.58 4.73 -7.39
N THR A 64 -3.58 4.21 -6.67
CA THR A 64 -2.41 3.58 -7.29
C THR A 64 -2.80 2.24 -7.95
N ARG A 65 -2.08 1.76 -8.98
CA ARG A 65 -2.35 0.45 -9.63
C ARG A 65 -2.46 -0.72 -8.66
N MET A 66 -1.70 -0.65 -7.59
CA MET A 66 -1.65 -1.64 -6.54
C MET A 66 -2.86 -1.53 -5.59
N ASP A 67 -3.43 -0.35 -5.48
CA ASP A 67 -4.68 -0.07 -4.77
C ASP A 67 -5.88 -0.75 -5.46
N LEU A 68 -5.86 -0.81 -6.80
CA LEU A 68 -6.83 -1.57 -7.59
C LEU A 68 -6.67 -3.08 -7.43
N ALA A 69 -5.43 -3.57 -7.25
CA ALA A 69 -5.15 -4.99 -7.03
C ALA A 69 -5.52 -5.45 -5.60
N VAL A 70 -5.19 -4.64 -4.58
CA VAL A 70 -5.54 -4.90 -3.18
C VAL A 70 -7.02 -4.66 -2.91
N GLY A 71 -7.66 -3.74 -3.65
CA GLY A 71 -9.07 -3.40 -3.50
C GLY A 71 -10.04 -4.55 -3.73
N ARG A 72 -9.63 -5.63 -4.42
CA ARG A 72 -10.46 -6.85 -4.59
C ARG A 72 -10.40 -7.80 -3.40
N PHE A 73 -9.39 -7.65 -2.53
CA PHE A 73 -9.17 -8.49 -1.35
C PHE A 73 -9.51 -7.80 -0.03
N LEU A 74 -9.73 -6.47 -0.03
CA LEU A 74 -10.02 -5.69 1.17
C LEU A 74 -11.54 -5.42 1.29
N PRO A 75 -12.26 -6.01 2.26
CA PRO A 75 -13.72 -5.88 2.38
C PRO A 75 -14.20 -4.42 2.57
N ASN A 76 -13.40 -3.59 3.25
CA ASN A 76 -13.75 -2.20 3.62
C ASN A 76 -12.78 -1.16 3.06
N ARG A 77 -12.44 -1.27 1.77
CA ARG A 77 -11.53 -0.32 1.09
C ARG A 77 -11.96 1.15 1.25
N ALA A 78 -13.25 1.43 1.07
CA ALA A 78 -13.78 2.80 1.08
C ALA A 78 -13.62 3.47 2.46
N GLU A 79 -13.79 2.72 3.54
CA GLU A 79 -13.60 3.25 4.89
C GLU A 79 -12.12 3.53 5.18
N LEU A 80 -11.23 2.62 4.75
CA LEU A 80 -9.79 2.80 4.92
C LEU A 80 -9.28 4.00 4.11
N ALA A 81 -9.75 4.16 2.86
CA ALA A 81 -9.44 5.31 2.02
C ALA A 81 -9.91 6.62 2.67
N LYS A 82 -11.12 6.65 3.22
CA LYS A 82 -11.64 7.80 3.98
C LYS A 82 -10.76 8.12 5.18
N ARG A 83 -10.36 7.11 5.97
CA ARG A 83 -9.46 7.28 7.13
C ARG A 83 -8.10 7.83 6.73
N LEU A 84 -7.51 7.31 5.67
CA LEU A 84 -6.23 7.78 5.14
C LEU A 84 -6.35 9.23 4.62
N ALA A 85 -7.39 9.56 3.87
CA ALA A 85 -7.65 10.94 3.41
C ALA A 85 -7.80 11.92 4.59
N MET A 86 -8.44 11.50 5.68
CA MET A 86 -8.55 12.32 6.90
C MET A 86 -7.20 12.58 7.59
N THR A 87 -6.15 11.77 7.35
CA THR A 87 -4.81 12.06 7.88
C THR A 87 -4.16 13.28 7.22
N GLY A 88 -4.63 13.68 6.02
CA GLY A 88 -4.04 14.79 5.25
C GLY A 88 -2.66 14.45 4.66
N LYS A 89 -2.30 13.17 4.59
CA LYS A 89 -1.10 12.67 3.90
C LYS A 89 -1.51 12.00 2.58
N ASP A 90 -0.61 12.02 1.60
CA ASP A 90 -0.81 11.39 0.27
C ASP A 90 -0.74 9.84 0.30
N TRP A 91 -1.14 9.22 1.42
CA TRP A 91 -1.07 7.78 1.61
C TRP A 91 -2.24 7.09 0.91
N THR A 92 -1.92 6.17 0.00
CA THR A 92 -2.92 5.33 -0.67
C THR A 92 -3.20 4.06 0.11
N VAL A 93 -4.37 3.43 -0.08
CA VAL A 93 -4.72 2.16 0.58
C VAL A 93 -3.76 1.06 0.14
N GLY A 94 -3.29 1.10 -1.10
CA GLY A 94 -2.25 0.20 -1.61
C GLY A 94 -0.91 0.36 -0.88
N GLN A 95 -0.44 1.60 -0.65
CA GLN A 95 0.79 1.86 0.10
C GLN A 95 0.67 1.41 1.57
N TYR A 96 -0.47 1.64 2.20
CA TYR A 96 -0.76 1.14 3.54
C TYR A 96 -0.71 -0.39 3.59
N GLY A 97 -1.35 -1.06 2.63
CA GLY A 97 -1.33 -2.52 2.51
C GLY A 97 0.08 -3.08 2.34
N MET A 98 0.89 -2.49 1.45
CA MET A 98 2.29 -2.86 1.28
C MET A 98 3.12 -2.66 2.54
N ALA A 99 2.98 -1.52 3.23
CA ALA A 99 3.72 -1.26 4.45
C ALA A 99 3.38 -2.29 5.54
N THR A 100 2.10 -2.64 5.67
CA THR A 100 1.61 -3.65 6.62
C THR A 100 2.14 -5.05 6.28
N ALA A 101 2.07 -5.45 5.01
CA ALA A 101 2.57 -6.75 4.54
C ALA A 101 4.10 -6.85 4.65
N GLY A 102 4.82 -5.81 4.24
CA GLY A 102 6.27 -5.73 4.36
C GLY A 102 6.73 -5.79 5.81
N LEU A 103 6.07 -5.05 6.71
CA LEU A 103 6.38 -5.09 8.14
C LEU A 103 6.13 -6.48 8.74
N THR A 104 5.01 -7.12 8.38
CA THR A 104 4.71 -8.50 8.79
C THR A 104 5.83 -9.46 8.38
N LEU A 105 6.25 -9.41 7.11
CA LEU A 105 7.29 -10.28 6.58
C LEU A 105 8.64 -10.02 7.24
N VAL A 106 9.04 -8.76 7.41
CA VAL A 106 10.32 -8.41 8.05
C VAL A 106 10.36 -8.88 9.50
N VAL A 107 9.28 -8.66 10.27
CA VAL A 107 9.23 -9.10 11.67
C VAL A 107 9.23 -10.62 11.77
N ALA A 108 8.41 -11.31 10.98
CA ALA A 108 8.37 -12.77 10.97
C ALA A 108 9.73 -13.36 10.56
N PHE A 109 10.39 -12.79 9.56
CA PHE A 109 11.71 -13.20 9.10
C PHE A 109 12.77 -13.04 10.18
N LEU A 110 12.84 -11.87 10.84
CA LEU A 110 13.77 -11.63 11.94
C LEU A 110 13.55 -12.61 13.09
N MET A 111 12.29 -12.96 13.37
CA MET A 111 11.97 -13.94 14.40
C MET A 111 12.41 -15.36 14.02
N LEU A 112 12.23 -15.77 12.76
CA LEU A 112 12.70 -17.05 12.25
C LEU A 112 14.23 -17.16 12.31
N VAL A 113 14.94 -16.09 11.96
CA VAL A 113 16.42 -16.03 12.06
C VAL A 113 16.90 -16.22 13.49
N ARG A 114 16.13 -15.77 14.48
CA ARG A 114 16.43 -15.95 15.90
C ARG A 114 16.11 -17.36 16.43
N GLY A 115 15.68 -18.27 15.55
CA GLY A 115 15.38 -19.66 15.88
C GLY A 115 14.01 -19.87 16.55
N MET A 116 13.11 -18.88 16.49
CA MET A 116 11.76 -19.05 17.03
C MET A 116 10.91 -19.98 16.15
N PRO A 117 9.96 -20.72 16.75
CA PRO A 117 9.07 -21.60 15.99
C PRO A 117 8.25 -20.81 14.98
N ILE A 118 8.05 -21.40 13.79
CA ILE A 118 7.45 -20.72 12.63
C ILE A 118 6.06 -20.15 12.90
N PHE A 119 5.24 -20.86 13.67
CA PHE A 119 3.92 -20.37 14.05
C PHE A 119 4.00 -19.12 14.93
N LEU A 120 4.92 -19.09 15.90
CA LEU A 120 5.12 -17.92 16.76
C LEU A 120 5.61 -16.72 15.96
N ALA A 121 6.61 -16.93 15.09
CA ALA A 121 7.13 -15.90 14.22
C ALA A 121 6.04 -15.31 13.29
N LEU A 122 5.16 -16.17 12.76
CA LEU A 122 4.04 -15.76 11.92
C LEU A 122 2.99 -14.96 12.70
N PHE A 123 2.53 -15.46 13.87
CA PHE A 123 1.52 -14.78 14.66
C PHE A 123 2.00 -13.44 15.21
N VAL A 124 3.24 -13.38 15.70
CA VAL A 124 3.83 -12.13 16.18
C VAL A 124 4.07 -11.17 15.01
N GLY A 125 4.59 -11.66 13.89
CA GLY A 125 4.74 -10.88 12.67
C GLY A 125 3.42 -10.26 12.22
N LEU A 126 2.34 -11.03 12.21
CA LEU A 126 1.01 -10.54 11.85
C LEU A 126 0.47 -9.52 12.86
N PHE A 127 0.64 -9.80 14.16
CA PHE A 127 0.20 -8.90 15.23
C PHE A 127 0.89 -7.54 15.15
N VAL A 128 2.22 -7.53 14.99
CA VAL A 128 3.02 -6.31 14.87
C VAL A 128 2.76 -5.62 13.53
N GLY A 129 2.72 -6.40 12.45
CA GLY A 129 2.52 -5.94 11.09
C GLY A 129 1.19 -5.24 10.88
N ILE A 130 0.11 -5.75 11.46
CA ILE A 130 -1.22 -5.11 11.44
C ILE A 130 -1.35 -4.02 12.51
N GLY A 131 -0.82 -4.27 13.72
CA GLY A 131 -1.00 -3.40 14.87
C GLY A 131 -0.31 -2.05 14.72
N ILE A 132 0.95 -2.03 14.29
CA ILE A 132 1.74 -0.79 14.20
C ILE A 132 1.12 0.20 13.20
N PRO A 133 0.83 -0.17 11.93
CA PRO A 133 0.24 0.75 10.96
C PRO A 133 -1.11 1.30 11.43
N HIS A 134 -1.94 0.47 12.07
CA HIS A 134 -3.24 0.91 12.58
C HIS A 134 -3.11 1.98 13.67
N LEU A 135 -2.20 1.77 14.63
CA LEU A 135 -1.94 2.73 15.71
C LEU A 135 -1.34 4.04 15.20
N VAL A 136 -0.42 3.97 14.23
CA VAL A 136 0.20 5.16 13.63
C VAL A 136 -0.85 6.02 12.93
N VAL A 137 -1.72 5.43 12.11
CA VAL A 137 -2.80 6.16 11.42
C VAL A 137 -3.74 6.82 12.44
N GLY A 138 -4.15 6.09 13.48
CA GLY A 138 -4.99 6.64 14.56
C GLY A 138 -4.33 7.81 15.31
N LYS A 139 -3.02 7.72 15.60
CA LYS A 139 -2.25 8.78 16.27
C LYS A 139 -2.13 10.03 15.41
N VAL A 140 -1.89 9.89 14.10
CA VAL A 140 -1.82 11.02 13.16
C VAL A 140 -3.18 11.72 13.07
N LEU A 141 -4.26 10.96 12.99
CA LEU A 141 -5.62 11.50 12.95
C LEU A 141 -5.95 12.29 14.23
N LYS A 142 -5.73 11.70 15.41
CA LYS A 142 -5.95 12.37 16.71
C LYS A 142 -5.14 13.66 16.84
N ARG A 143 -3.88 13.65 16.41
CA ARG A 143 -3.02 14.85 16.40
C ARG A 143 -3.58 15.96 15.50
N ARG A 144 -4.10 15.61 14.32
CA ARG A 144 -4.69 16.58 13.40
C ARG A 144 -5.96 17.19 13.96
N VAL A 145 -6.85 16.37 14.51
CA VAL A 145 -8.08 16.84 15.16
C VAL A 145 -7.75 17.76 16.34
N ALA A 146 -6.81 17.38 17.22
CA ALA A 146 -6.40 18.21 18.33
C ALA A 146 -5.85 19.59 17.88
N LYS A 147 -5.00 19.61 16.84
CA LYS A 147 -4.50 20.86 16.24
C LYS A 147 -5.59 21.71 15.60
N PHE A 148 -6.64 21.08 15.08
CA PHE A 148 -7.81 21.80 14.55
C PHE A 148 -8.60 22.40 15.70
N THR A 149 -9.00 21.62 16.70
CA THR A 149 -9.76 22.10 17.86
C THR A 149 -9.04 23.22 18.61
N GLN A 150 -7.71 23.17 18.73
CA GLN A 150 -6.93 24.26 19.35
C GLN A 150 -7.04 25.62 18.62
N LYS A 151 -7.43 25.64 17.34
CA LYS A 151 -7.62 26.86 16.56
C LYS A 151 -9.03 27.43 16.66
N PHE A 152 -9.97 26.68 17.23
CA PHE A 152 -11.36 27.08 17.41
C PHE A 152 -11.69 27.04 18.91
N PRO A 153 -11.40 28.13 19.65
CA PRO A 153 -11.89 28.29 21.02
C PRO A 153 -13.42 28.38 21.07
#